data_AF-A0A4Q8L4M8-F1
#
_entry.id   AF-A0A4Q8L4M8-F1
#
_cell.length_a   1.000
_cell.length_b   1.000
_cell.length_c   1.000
_cell.angle_alpha   90.00
_cell.angle_beta   90.00
_cell.angle_gamma   90.00
#
_symmetry.space_group_name_H-M   'P 1'
#
loop_
_entity.id
_entity.type
_entity.pdbx_description
1 polymer ?
#
loop_
_entity_poly.entity_id
_entity_poly.type
_entity_poly.pdbx_seq_one_letter_code
_entity_poly.pdbx_strand_id
1 'polypeptide(L)' 'MMRTMTVAIRARWWLKWFLYAVMFVAMSTGQVPDEAKLAKWIRRGLRVEVIQWRAWLAA' A
#
# COMPACT_ATOMS: atom_id res chain seq x y z
N MET A 1 16.30 11.70 20.19
CA MET A 1 16.79 10.49 19.47
C MET A 1 15.89 10.24 18.26
N MET A 2 16.35 10.54 17.04
CA MET A 2 15.62 10.21 15.80
C MET A 2 15.95 8.77 15.41
N ARG A 3 14.95 7.88 15.38
CA ARG A 3 15.09 6.53 14.80
C ARG A 3 14.61 6.58 13.37
N THR A 4 15.53 6.46 12.43
CA THR A 4 15.20 6.34 11.01
C THR A 4 14.85 4.89 10.71
N MET A 5 13.60 4.63 10.32
CA MET A 5 13.14 3.31 9.89
C MET A 5 13.00 3.29 8.37
N THR A 6 13.73 2.41 7.70
CA THR A 6 13.57 2.19 6.26
C THR A 6 12.48 1.16 6.04
N VAL A 7 11.38 1.58 5.41
CA VAL A 7 10.23 0.73 5.12
C VAL A 7 10.13 0.56 3.61
N ALA A 8 10.17 -0.68 3.12
CA ALA A 8 9.87 -0.98 1.73
C ALA A 8 8.37 -1.31 1.59
N ILE A 9 7.71 -0.62 0.67
CA ILE A 9 6.30 -0.84 0.37
C ILE A 9 6.23 -1.57 -0.97
N ARG A 10 5.84 -2.84 -0.96
CA ARG A 10 5.62 -3.62 -2.18
C ARG A 10 4.12 -3.75 -2.45
N ALA A 11 3.66 -3.17 -3.55
CA ALA A 11 2.29 -3.38 -4.02
C ALA A 11 2.16 -4.73 -4.74
N ARG A 12 1.09 -5.48 -4.44
CA ARG A 12 0.71 -6.67 -5.22
C ARG A 12 0.25 -6.26 -6.61
N TRP A 13 0.59 -7.06 -7.62
CA TRP A 13 0.25 -6.81 -9.03
C TRP A 13 -1.25 -6.60 -9.28
N TRP A 14 -2.12 -7.34 -8.57
CA TRP A 14 -3.59 -7.21 -8.66
C TRP A 14 -4.10 -5.85 -8.17
N LEU A 15 -3.41 -5.20 -7.22
CA LEU A 15 -3.88 -3.94 -6.65
C LEU A 15 -3.95 -2.83 -7.71
N LYS A 16 -3.05 -2.85 -8.69
CA LYS A 16 -3.03 -1.90 -9.80
C LYS A 16 -4.31 -1.99 -10.63
N TRP A 17 -4.70 -3.20 -11.03
CA TRP A 17 -5.93 -3.43 -11.81
C TRP A 17 -7.20 -3.12 -11.00
N PHE A 18 -7.20 -3.44 -9.71
CA PHE A 18 -8.31 -3.07 -8.83
C PHE A 18 -8.50 -1.54 -8.76
N LEU A 19 -7.42 -0.77 -8.58
CA LEU A 19 -7.49 0.69 -8.56
C LEU A 19 -7.97 1.27 -9.89
N TYR A 20 -7.53 0.73 -11.03
CA TYR A 20 -8.05 1.15 -12.33
C TYR A 20 -9.55 0.89 -12.48
N ALA A 21 -10.03 -0.28 -12.06
CA ALA A 21 -11.45 -0.59 -12.10
C ALA A 21 -12.26 0.34 -11.19
N VAL A 22 -11.78 0.62 -9.98
CA VAL A 22 -12.43 1.57 -9.06
C VAL A 22 -12.47 2.98 -9.66
N MET A 23 -11.36 3.46 -10.22
CA MET A 23 -11.30 4.76 -10.90
C MET A 23 -12.26 4.83 -12.08
N PHE A 24 -12.30 3.79 -12.91
CA PHE A 24 -13.21 3.71 -14.06
C PHE A 24 -14.67 3.76 -13.62
N VAL A 25 -15.04 2.99 -12.59
CA VAL A 25 -16.39 3.01 -12.03
C VAL A 25 -16.72 4.37 -11.44
N ALA A 26 -15.83 4.96 -10.66
CA ALA A 26 -16.03 6.28 -10.06
C ALA A 26 -16.21 7.38 -11.13
N MET A 27 -15.42 7.34 -12.20
CA MET A 27 -15.59 8.24 -13.35
C MET A 27 -16.90 7.99 -14.10
N SER A 28 -17.32 6.74 -14.23
CA SER A 28 -18.54 6.37 -14.97
C SER A 28 -19.81 6.69 -14.20
N THR A 29 -19.83 6.50 -12.87
CA THR A 29 -21.01 6.74 -12.02
C THR A 29 -21.01 8.13 -11.40
N GLY A 30 -19.89 8.86 -11.45
CA GLY A 30 -19.73 10.14 -10.76
C GLY A 30 -19.74 10.02 -9.23
N GLN A 31 -19.69 8.80 -8.69
CA GLN A 31 -19.75 8.57 -7.25
C GLN A 31 -18.35 8.49 -6.63
N VAL A 32 -18.21 9.07 -5.44
CA VAL A 32 -16.98 8.98 -4.66
C VAL A 32 -16.92 7.59 -4.01
N PRO A 33 -15.86 6.79 -4.26
CA PRO A 33 -15.70 5.50 -3.62
C PRO A 33 -15.49 5.66 -2.11
N ASP A 34 -16.10 4.76 -1.34
CA ASP A 34 -15.95 4.67 0.11
C ASP A 34 -14.48 4.49 0.50
N GLU A 35 -13.90 5.54 1.10
CA GLU A 35 -12.48 5.60 1.48
C GLU A 35 -12.11 4.50 2.48
N ALA A 36 -13.00 4.15 3.42
CA ALA A 36 -12.70 3.13 4.43
C ALA A 36 -12.57 1.75 3.78
N LYS A 37 -13.43 1.44 2.81
CA LYS A 37 -13.33 0.20 2.02
C LYS A 37 -12.10 0.20 1.12
N LEU A 38 -11.83 1.32 0.46
CA LEU A 38 -10.66 1.47 -0.41
C LEU A 38 -9.35 1.27 0.38
N ALA A 39 -9.24 1.93 1.54
CA ALA A 39 -8.10 1.79 2.44
C ALA A 39 -7.91 0.34 2.93
N LYS A 40 -8.99 -0.39 3.22
CA LYS A 40 -8.92 -1.81 3.61
C LYS A 40 -8.33 -2.67 2.50
N TRP A 41 -8.74 -2.47 1.25
CA TRP A 41 -8.23 -3.22 0.11
C TRP A 41 -6.79 -2.83 -0.25
N ILE A 42 -6.46 -1.54 -0.19
CA ILE A 42 -5.11 -1.03 -0.38
C ILE A 42 -4.16 -1.63 0.67
N ARG A 43 -4.52 -1.61 1.97
CA ARG A 43 -3.73 -2.26 3.03
C ARG A 43 -3.54 -3.75 2.80
N ARG A 44 -4.52 -4.44 2.21
CA ARG A 44 -4.43 -5.88 1.89
C ARG A 44 -3.57 -6.16 0.65
N GLY A 45 -3.49 -5.20 -0.27
CA GLY A 45 -2.66 -5.25 -1.47
C GLY A 45 -1.24 -4.75 -1.27
N LEU A 46 -0.98 -3.95 -0.24
CA LEU A 46 0.35 -3.46 0.11
C LEU A 46 1.00 -4.42 1.11
N ARG A 47 2.14 -4.98 0.72
CA ARG A 47 3.03 -5.68 1.65
C ARG A 47 4.04 -4.67 2.17
N VAL A 48 3.96 -4.38 3.46
CA VAL A 48 4.93 -3.55 4.16
C VAL A 48 6.06 -4.47 4.61
N GLU A 49 7.21 -4.37 3.96
CA GLU A 49 8.44 -5.03 4.38
C GLU A 49 9.26 -4.03 5.17
N VAL A 50 9.31 -4.19 6.49
CA VAL A 50 10.21 -3.40 7.32
C VAL A 50 11.61 -3.89 7.05
N ILE A 51 12.43 -3.07 6.36
CA ILE A 51 13.85 -3.35 6.20
C ILE A 51 14.48 -2.93 7.53
N GLN A 52 14.38 -3.82 8.52
CA GLN A 52 15.08 -3.64 9.77
C GLN A 52 16.58 -3.67 9.44
N TRP A 53 17.25 -2.55 9.64
CA TRP A 53 18.70 -2.46 9.57
C TRP A 53 19.27 -3.37 10.66
N ARG A 54 19.60 -4.63 10.33
CA ARG A 54 20.51 -5.48 11.12
C ARG A 54 21.90 -4.86 11.02
N ALA A 55 22.15 -3.77 11.74
CA ALA A 55 23.51 -3.32 12.07
C ALA A 55 23.87 -3.71 13.50
N TRP A 56 23.76 -5.00 13.82
CA TRP A 56 24.27 -5.53 15.09
C TRP A 56 24.95 -6.90 14.99
N LEU A 57 25.18 -7.46 13.79
CA LEU A 57 25.81 -8.79 13.66
C LEU A 57 26.77 -8.89 12.46
N ALA A 58 27.82 -8.07 12.46
CA ALA A 58 29.04 -8.39 11.73
C ALA A 58 30.23 -7.71 12.44
N ALA A 59 30.91 -8.53 13.25
CA ALA A 59 32.28 -8.42 13.78
C ALA A 59 32.58 -7.27 14.75
#